data_AF-A0A1H6F7B5-F1
#
_entry.id   AF-A0A1H6F7B5-F1
#
_cell.length_a   1.000
_cell.length_b   1.000
_cell.length_c   1.000
_cell.angle_alpha   90.00
_cell.angle_beta   90.00
_cell.angle_gamma   90.00
#
_symmetry.space_group_name_H-M   'P 1'
#
loop_
_entity.id
_entity.type
_entity.pdbx_description
1 polymer ?
#
loop_
_entity_poly.entity_id
_entity_poly.type
_entity_poly.pdbx_seq_one_letter_code
_entity_poly.pdbx_strand_id
1 'polypeptide(L)'
;MEQQDIQSLQRIRERLIRQRSATSNQLRGLLAEYGIILPTGLYRLRKGLPDILEDAQQPLTPVARKFIQMLYQELLAYDKRIQETEK
;
A
#
# COMPACT_ATOMS: atom_id res chain seq x y z
N MET A 1 -8.42 -5.61 33.06
CA MET A 1 -7.28 -5.14 32.27
C MET A 1 -7.36 -5.66 30.83
N GLU A 2 -7.75 -6.93 30.61
CA GLU A 2 -7.84 -7.54 29.27
C GLU A 2 -8.80 -6.86 28.26
N GLN A 3 -9.98 -6.37 28.68
CA GLN A 3 -10.91 -5.71 27.74
C GLN A 3 -10.36 -4.40 27.14
N GLN A 4 -9.58 -3.63 27.92
CA GLN A 4 -9.01 -2.36 27.45
C GLN A 4 -7.89 -2.60 26.43
N ASP A 5 -7.14 -3.69 26.60
CA ASP A 5 -6.08 -4.09 25.68
C ASP A 5 -6.66 -4.57 24.34
N ILE A 6 -7.73 -5.38 24.37
CA ILE A 6 -8.46 -5.82 23.17
C ILE A 6 -8.99 -4.62 22.38
N GLN A 7 -9.65 -3.67 23.05
CA GLN A 7 -10.13 -2.46 22.38
C GLN A 7 -9.00 -1.60 21.79
N SER A 8 -7.85 -1.55 22.48
CA SER A 8 -6.69 -0.82 22.00
C SER A 8 -6.11 -1.46 20.74
N LEU A 9 -6.01 -2.79 20.68
CA LEU A 9 -5.60 -3.54 19.49
C LEU A 9 -6.56 -3.33 18.31
N GLN A 10 -7.87 -3.33 18.56
CA GLN A 10 -8.87 -3.04 17.51
C GLN A 10 -8.70 -1.63 16.93
N ARG A 11 -8.52 -0.60 17.78
CA ARG A 11 -8.26 0.78 17.31
C ARG A 11 -6.97 0.88 16.51
N ILE A 12 -5.92 0.18 16.92
CA ILE A 12 -4.65 0.12 16.18
C ILE A 12 -4.88 -0.51 14.81
N ARG A 13 -5.58 -1.65 14.75
CA ARG A 13 -5.89 -2.36 13.50
C ARG A 13 -6.68 -1.48 12.54
N GLU A 14 -7.75 -0.84 13.01
CA GLU A 14 -8.55 0.05 12.16
C GLU A 14 -7.73 1.22 11.59
N ARG A 15 -6.84 1.81 12.41
CA ARG A 15 -5.93 2.85 11.95
C ARG A 15 -5.02 2.32 10.84
N LEU A 16 -4.42 1.14 11.01
CA LEU A 16 -3.56 0.51 10.01
C LEU A 16 -4.31 0.21 8.70
N ILE A 17 -5.55 -0.29 8.79
CA ILE A 17 -6.40 -0.54 7.61
C ILE A 17 -6.68 0.77 6.85
N ARG A 18 -6.99 1.86 7.57
CA ARG A 18 -7.20 3.18 6.94
C ARG A 18 -5.94 3.68 6.25
N GLN A 19 -4.78 3.58 6.90
CA GLN A 19 -3.49 3.98 6.31
C GLN A 19 -3.17 3.17 5.06
N ARG A 20 -3.30 1.83 5.12
CA ARG A 20 -3.11 0.96 3.96
C ARG A 20 -4.00 1.35 2.77
N SER A 21 -5.28 1.61 3.04
CA SER A 21 -6.22 2.04 1.98
C SER A 21 -5.83 3.39 1.39
N ALA A 22 -5.40 4.34 2.21
CA ALA A 22 -4.92 5.65 1.76
C ALA A 22 -3.66 5.53 0.89
N THR A 23 -2.63 4.82 1.36
CA THR A 23 -1.40 4.56 0.58
C THR A 23 -1.71 3.84 -0.74
N SER A 24 -2.64 2.88 -0.72
CA SER A 24 -3.07 2.17 -1.92
C SER A 24 -3.74 3.11 -2.94
N ASN A 25 -4.58 4.04 -2.47
CA ASN A 25 -5.21 5.04 -3.33
C ASN A 25 -4.20 6.06 -3.87
N GLN A 26 -3.26 6.50 -3.02
CA GLN A 26 -2.18 7.41 -3.41
C GLN A 26 -1.30 6.78 -4.51
N LEU A 27 -0.91 5.51 -4.35
CA LEU A 27 -0.17 4.77 -5.38
C LEU A 27 -0.91 4.75 -6.72
N ARG A 28 -2.22 4.47 -6.71
CA ARG A 28 -3.02 4.49 -7.96
C ARG A 28 -3.14 5.89 -8.56
N GLY A 29 -3.32 6.92 -7.73
CA GLY A 29 -3.37 8.31 -8.18
C GLY A 29 -2.07 8.72 -8.87
N LEU A 30 -0.93 8.46 -8.23
CA LEU A 30 0.39 8.73 -8.79
C LEU A 30 0.60 7.98 -10.11
N LEU A 31 0.28 6.69 -10.18
CA LEU A 31 0.40 5.92 -11.42
C LEU A 31 -0.48 6.49 -12.55
N ALA A 32 -1.69 6.93 -12.23
CA ALA A 32 -2.60 7.55 -13.19
C ALA A 32 -2.05 8.88 -13.74
N GLU A 33 -1.33 9.68 -12.93
CA GLU A 33 -0.64 10.89 -13.41
C GLU A 33 0.43 10.58 -14.47
N TYR A 34 1.03 9.39 -14.42
CA TYR A 34 1.95 8.89 -15.45
C TYR A 34 1.23 8.10 -16.56
N GLY A 35 -0.11 8.08 -16.59
CA GLY A 35 -0.89 7.35 -17.60
C GLY A 35 -1.02 5.85 -17.36
N ILE A 36 -0.63 5.35 -16.19
CA ILE A 36 -0.68 3.93 -15.84
C ILE A 36 -1.93 3.67 -14.98
N ILE A 37 -2.93 3.02 -15.56
CA ILE A 37 -4.20 2.74 -14.87
C ILE A 37 -4.20 1.30 -14.33
N LEU A 38 -4.09 1.17 -13.02
CA LEU A 38 -4.29 -0.11 -12.33
C LEU A 38 -5.75 -0.29 -11.90
N PRO A 39 -6.30 -1.51 -12.01
CA PRO A 39 -7.64 -1.77 -11.50
C PRO A 39 -7.73 -1.59 -9.97
N THR A 40 -8.94 -1.35 -9.49
CA THR A 40 -9.23 -1.24 -8.05
C THR A 40 -8.92 -2.54 -7.30
N GLY A 41 -8.62 -2.40 -6.02
CA GLY A 41 -8.31 -3.50 -5.10
C GLY A 41 -6.83 -3.65 -4.75
N LEU A 42 -6.57 -4.10 -3.52
CA LEU A 42 -5.21 -4.28 -2.99
C LEU A 42 -4.45 -5.43 -3.64
N TYR A 43 -5.15 -6.52 -3.99
CA TYR A 43 -4.52 -7.68 -4.63
C TYR A 43 -3.92 -7.32 -5.99
N ARG A 44 -4.71 -6.64 -6.85
CA ARG A 44 -4.29 -6.24 -8.19
C ARG A 44 -3.15 -5.23 -8.15
N LEU A 45 -3.21 -4.25 -7.23
CA LEU A 45 -2.11 -3.32 -7.00
C LEU A 45 -0.83 -4.05 -6.60
N ARG A 46 -0.89 -4.97 -5.62
CA ARG A 46 0.28 -5.70 -5.13
C ARG A 46 0.91 -6.60 -6.18
N LYS A 47 0.08 -7.20 -7.04
CA LYS A 47 0.55 -8.06 -8.12
C LYS A 47 1.15 -7.28 -9.28
N GLY A 48 0.54 -6.18 -9.70
CA GLY A 48 0.96 -5.45 -10.91
C GLY A 48 2.04 -4.40 -10.68
N LEU A 49 2.18 -3.85 -9.46
CA LEU A 49 3.13 -2.77 -9.22
C LEU A 49 4.61 -3.18 -9.39
N PRO A 50 5.06 -4.37 -8.97
CA PRO A 50 6.42 -4.84 -9.25
C PRO A 50 6.74 -4.85 -10.74
N ASP A 51 5.86 -5.44 -11.56
CA ASP A 51 6.04 -5.53 -13.02
C ASP A 51 6.15 -4.13 -13.66
N ILE A 52 5.31 -3.17 -13.21
CA ILE A 52 5.37 -1.77 -13.67
C ILE A 52 6.70 -1.10 -13.31
N LEU A 53 7.24 -1.36 -12.11
CA LEU A 53 8.49 -0.77 -11.65
C LEU A 53 9.73 -1.37 -12.33
N GLU A 54 9.65 -2.61 -12.80
CA GLU A 54 10.71 -3.30 -13.53
C GLU A 54 10.69 -2.99 -15.03
N ASP A 55 9.52 -2.73 -15.61
CA ASP A 55 9.38 -2.41 -17.03
C ASP A 55 9.93 -1.01 -17.36
N ALA A 56 11.07 -0.98 -18.06
CA ALA A 56 11.74 0.25 -18.51
C ALA A 56 10.95 1.03 -19.57
N GLN A 57 9.96 0.41 -20.24
CA GLN A 57 9.10 1.06 -21.21
C GLN A 57 7.97 1.88 -20.54
N GLN A 58 7.74 1.68 -19.24
CA GLN A 58 6.76 2.48 -18.51
C GLN A 58 7.21 3.96 -18.44
N PRO A 59 6.27 4.92 -18.54
CA PRO A 59 6.54 6.36 -18.53
C PRO A 59 6.93 6.90 -17.14
N LEU A 60 7.63 6.11 -16.34
CA LEU A 60 8.08 6.48 -15.00
C LEU A 60 9.53 6.97 -15.04
N THR A 61 9.74 8.20 -14.58
CA THR A 61 11.08 8.74 -14.35
C THR A 61 11.81 7.95 -13.25
N PRO A 62 13.16 7.99 -13.19
CA PRO A 62 13.90 7.34 -12.10
C PRO A 62 13.48 7.83 -10.70
N VAL A 63 13.09 9.10 -10.58
CA VAL A 63 12.58 9.67 -9.32
C VAL A 63 11.21 9.10 -8.99
N ALA A 64 10.32 8.98 -9.98
CA ALA A 64 9.00 8.36 -9.82
C ALA A 64 9.09 6.93 -9.31
N ARG A 65 9.95 6.12 -9.94
CA ARG A 65 10.19 4.74 -9.52
C ARG A 65 10.62 4.65 -8.06
N LYS A 66 11.49 5.57 -7.60
CA LYS A 66 11.95 5.59 -6.20
C LYS A 66 10.82 5.85 -5.21
N PHE A 67 10.02 6.91 -5.40
CA PHE A 67 8.96 7.20 -4.43
C PHE A 67 7.80 6.21 -4.52
N ILE A 68 7.48 5.68 -5.71
CA ILE A 68 6.46 4.62 -5.87
C ILE A 68 6.93 3.35 -5.15
N GLN A 69 8.20 2.98 -5.32
CA GLN A 69 8.79 1.84 -4.62
C GLN A 69 8.75 2.03 -3.10
N MET A 70 9.04 3.23 -2.59
CA MET A 70 8.94 3.56 -1.16
C MET A 70 7.52 3.37 -0.63
N LEU A 71 6.52 3.95 -1.31
CA LEU A 71 5.10 3.81 -0.94
C LEU A 71 4.62 2.36 -1.04
N TYR A 72 5.14 1.59 -1.99
CA TYR A 72 4.84 0.17 -2.09
C TYR A 72 5.39 -0.62 -0.89
N GLN A 73 6.63 -0.35 -0.46
CA GLN A 73 7.18 -0.97 0.74
C GLN A 73 6.39 -0.58 2.01
N GLU A 74 5.95 0.67 2.10
CA GLU A 74 5.06 1.13 3.17
C GLU A 74 3.73 0.36 3.17
N LEU A 75 3.12 0.16 1.99
CA LEU A 75 1.90 -0.64 1.84
C LEU A 75 2.09 -2.07 2.38
N LEU A 76 3.20 -2.73 2.03
CA LEU A 76 3.54 -4.08 2.51
C LEU A 76 3.80 -4.10 4.02
N ALA A 77 4.40 -3.05 4.58
CA ALA A 77 4.60 -2.93 6.02
C ALA A 77 3.26 -2.82 6.77
N TYR A 78 2.27 -2.11 6.21
CA TYR A 78 0.92 -2.09 6.79
C TYR A 78 0.27 -3.48 6.78
N ASP A 79 0.40 -4.23 5.70
CA ASP A 79 -0.13 -5.61 5.63
C ASP A 79 0.46 -6.48 6.75
N LYS A 80 1.78 -6.44 6.93
CA LYS A 80 2.46 -7.20 7.99
C LYS A 80 1.96 -6.80 9.39
N ARG A 81 1.88 -5.49 9.67
CA ARG A 81 1.42 -4.98 10.97
C ARG A 81 -0.03 -5.35 11.26
N ILE A 82 -0.90 -5.35 10.24
CA ILE A 82 -2.30 -5.77 10.40
C ILE A 82 -2.36 -7.24 10.82
N GLN A 83 -1.60 -8.12 10.15
CA GLN A 83 -1.53 -9.54 10.51
C GLN A 83 -0.99 -9.76 11.93
N GLU A 84 -0.03 -8.95 12.38
CA GLU A 84 0.50 -9.01 13.75
C GLU A 84 -0.56 -8.65 14.80
N THR A 85 -1.56 -7.83 14.45
CA THR A 85 -2.67 -7.55 15.37
C THR A 85 -3.69 -8.68 15.45
N GLU A 86 -3.68 -9.66 14.54
CA GLU A 86 -4.63 -10.80 14.53
C GLU A 86 -4.18 -11.97 15.40
N LYS A 87 -2.92 -11.96 15.84
CA LYS A 87 -2.35 -12.93 16.79
C LYS A 87 -2.64 -12.54 18.22
#